data_AF-A0A4R6L5Z4-F1
#
_entry.id   AF-A0A4R6L5Z4-F1
#
_cell.length_a   1.000
_cell.length_b   1.000
_cell.length_c   1.000
_cell.angle_alpha   90.00
_cell.angle_beta   90.00
_cell.angle_gamma   90.00
#
_symmetry.space_group_name_H-M   'P 1'
#
loop_
_entity.id
_entity.type
_entity.pdbx_description
1 polymer ?
#
loop_
_entity_poly.entity_id
_entity_poly.type
_entity_poly.pdbx_seq_one_letter_code
_entity_poly.pdbx_strand_id
1 'polypeptide(L)'
;MIDILEHINAVQREVSRTGETVTVLMRRSYQAEPAEVWDALTDPERMRRWFMPVTGDLKVGGSFQLEGNAGGDILECDPPKSFKVTFGGPNSLLELRLLPGAGASTELELEHSMGEAPAPGGSGALWVGPGWDGGLLGLALYVSGELPADADPVQMANSPEVIDYNEQSVRAWIEAIRASGTTTEDDLLSAAKISLSQYAPDAEL
;
A
#
# COMPACT_ATOMS: atom_id res chain seq x y z
N MET A 1 15.46 -15.10 0.47
CA MET A 1 16.01 -13.79 0.08
C MET A 1 15.09 -13.24 -0.97
N ILE A 2 14.51 -12.08 -0.69
CA ILE A 2 13.54 -11.39 -1.55
C ILE A 2 14.28 -10.86 -2.79
N ASP A 3 13.75 -11.10 -4.00
CA ASP A 3 14.22 -10.40 -5.19
C ASP A 3 13.60 -8.99 -5.20
N ILE A 4 14.34 -8.04 -4.63
CA ILE A 4 13.87 -6.66 -4.43
C ILE A 4 13.47 -6.02 -5.76
N LEU A 5 14.29 -6.18 -6.80
CA LEU A 5 14.03 -5.54 -8.09
C LEU A 5 12.81 -6.16 -8.77
N GLU A 6 12.63 -7.47 -8.68
CA GLU A 6 11.41 -8.13 -9.17
C GLU A 6 10.16 -7.53 -8.52
N HIS A 7 10.14 -7.42 -7.18
CA HIS A 7 8.97 -6.92 -6.48
C HIS A 7 8.72 -5.43 -6.67
N ILE A 8 9.76 -4.60 -6.77
CA ILE A 8 9.61 -3.17 -7.06
C ILE A 8 9.00 -2.96 -8.45
N ASN A 9 9.46 -3.73 -9.45
CA ASN A 9 8.99 -3.65 -10.82
C ASN A 9 7.61 -4.30 -11.04
N ALA A 10 7.19 -5.21 -10.14
CA ALA A 10 5.86 -5.82 -10.17
C ALA A 10 4.72 -4.85 -9.81
N VAL A 11 5.05 -3.65 -9.32
CA VAL A 11 4.08 -2.63 -8.92
C VAL A 11 4.13 -1.45 -9.87
N GLN A 12 3.01 -1.17 -10.52
CA GLN A 12 2.81 0.08 -11.25
C GLN A 12 2.35 1.16 -10.26
N ARG A 13 2.89 2.37 -10.38
CA ARG A 13 2.62 3.49 -9.47
C ARG A 13 2.29 4.73 -10.29
N GLU A 14 1.19 5.37 -9.96
CA GLU A 14 0.77 6.63 -10.55
C GLU A 14 0.42 7.62 -9.43
N VAL A 15 0.72 8.90 -9.67
CA VAL A 15 0.32 9.99 -8.79
C VAL A 15 -0.46 10.99 -9.62
N SER A 16 -1.61 11.41 -9.11
CA SER A 16 -2.39 12.49 -9.70
C SER A 16 -2.83 13.48 -8.62
N ARG A 17 -3.26 14.65 -9.06
CA ARG A 17 -3.76 15.71 -8.18
C ARG A 17 -4.97 16.39 -8.79
N THR A 18 -6.05 16.48 -8.02
CA THR A 18 -7.27 17.19 -8.40
C THR A 18 -7.62 18.20 -7.31
N GLY A 19 -7.48 19.50 -7.60
CA GLY A 19 -7.59 20.51 -6.56
C GLY A 19 -6.53 20.32 -5.48
N GLU A 20 -6.95 20.17 -4.23
CA GLU A 20 -6.06 19.88 -3.09
C GLU A 20 -5.86 18.37 -2.85
N THR A 21 -6.68 17.52 -3.49
CA THR A 21 -6.61 16.07 -3.33
C THR A 21 -5.42 15.48 -4.08
N VAL A 22 -4.57 14.76 -3.37
CA VAL A 22 -3.50 13.92 -3.93
C VAL A 22 -4.00 12.48 -3.98
N THR A 23 -3.83 11.82 -5.11
CA THR A 23 -4.27 10.43 -5.31
C THR A 23 -3.09 9.58 -5.74
N VAL A 24 -2.87 8.52 -4.99
CA VAL A 24 -1.95 7.42 -5.32
C VAL A 24 -2.76 6.29 -5.92
N LEU A 25 -2.32 5.77 -7.06
CA LEU A 25 -2.88 4.60 -7.70
C LEU A 25 -1.78 3.55 -7.90
N MET A 26 -2.02 2.35 -7.42
CA MET A 26 -1.07 1.24 -7.48
C MET A 26 -1.74 0.03 -8.11
N ARG A 27 -1.03 -0.66 -9.00
CA ARG A 27 -1.49 -1.93 -9.59
C ARG A 27 -0.45 -3.01 -9.45
N ARG A 28 -0.89 -4.21 -9.07
CA ARG A 28 -0.04 -5.41 -8.99
C ARG A 28 -0.84 -6.65 -9.33
N SER A 29 -0.24 -7.55 -10.10
CA SER A 29 -0.81 -8.86 -10.41
C SER A 29 -0.38 -9.92 -9.38
N TYR A 30 -1.29 -10.82 -9.03
CA TYR A 30 -1.10 -11.96 -8.16
C TYR A 30 -1.50 -13.25 -8.88
N GLN A 31 -0.71 -14.32 -8.73
CA GLN A 31 -1.03 -15.65 -9.29
C GLN A 31 -2.00 -16.41 -8.38
N ALA A 32 -3.20 -15.86 -8.25
CA ALA A 32 -4.31 -16.44 -7.50
C ALA A 32 -5.65 -15.94 -8.07
N GLU A 33 -6.71 -16.70 -7.83
CA GLU A 33 -8.06 -16.32 -8.23
C GLU A 33 -8.58 -15.13 -7.38
N PRO A 34 -9.48 -14.27 -7.88
CA PRO A 34 -9.94 -13.08 -7.15
C PRO A 34 -10.53 -13.41 -5.78
N ALA A 35 -11.19 -14.57 -5.64
CA ALA A 35 -11.74 -15.03 -4.38
C ALA A 35 -10.66 -15.32 -3.31
N GLU A 36 -9.50 -15.85 -3.73
CA GLU A 36 -8.39 -16.17 -2.82
C GLU A 36 -7.69 -14.89 -2.34
N VAL A 37 -7.48 -13.94 -3.26
CA VAL A 37 -6.94 -12.61 -2.92
C VAL A 37 -7.91 -11.84 -2.02
N TRP A 38 -9.22 -11.92 -2.32
CA TRP A 38 -10.26 -11.31 -1.49
C TRP A 38 -10.27 -11.85 -0.06
N ASP A 39 -10.22 -13.17 0.11
CA ASP A 39 -10.12 -13.81 1.42
C ASP A 39 -8.88 -13.32 2.18
N ALA A 40 -7.73 -13.24 1.50
CA ALA A 40 -6.48 -12.76 2.11
C ALA A 40 -6.57 -11.29 2.59
N LEU A 41 -7.35 -10.47 1.89
CA LEU A 41 -7.57 -9.05 2.17
C LEU A 41 -8.67 -8.76 3.20
N THR A 42 -9.61 -9.69 3.43
CA THR A 42 -10.83 -9.38 4.20
C THR A 42 -11.09 -10.30 5.40
N ASP A 43 -10.47 -11.48 5.45
CA ASP A 43 -10.50 -12.35 6.63
C ASP A 43 -9.42 -11.92 7.64
N PRO A 44 -9.77 -11.44 8.85
CA PRO A 44 -8.79 -10.97 9.84
C PRO A 44 -7.76 -12.05 10.25
N GLU A 45 -8.16 -13.32 10.29
CA GLU A 45 -7.27 -14.42 10.64
C GLU A 45 -6.25 -14.71 9.54
N ARG A 46 -6.59 -14.40 8.28
CA ARG A 46 -5.67 -14.49 7.16
C ARG A 46 -4.79 -13.25 7.05
N MET A 47 -5.38 -12.06 7.21
CA MET A 47 -4.68 -10.78 7.13
C MET A 47 -3.50 -10.72 8.10
N ARG A 48 -3.70 -11.13 9.36
CA ARG A 48 -2.64 -11.11 10.40
C ARG A 48 -1.40 -11.98 10.08
N ARG A 49 -1.47 -12.83 9.04
CA ARG A 49 -0.34 -13.67 8.61
C ARG A 49 0.63 -12.94 7.69
N TRP A 50 0.23 -11.81 7.12
CA TRP A 50 1.03 -11.06 6.14
C TRP A 50 0.95 -9.54 6.31
N PHE A 51 0.00 -9.05 7.10
CA PHE A 51 -0.23 -7.65 7.40
C PHE A 51 -0.50 -7.44 8.91
N MET A 52 -0.72 -6.19 9.31
CA MET A 52 -1.08 -5.85 10.69
C MET A 52 -2.44 -6.48 11.07
N PRO A 53 -2.61 -6.98 12.31
CA PRO A 53 -3.91 -7.40 12.81
C PRO A 53 -4.96 -6.29 12.69
N VAL A 54 -6.18 -6.68 12.32
CA VAL A 54 -7.33 -5.78 12.19
C VAL A 54 -8.43 -6.16 13.17
N THR A 55 -9.05 -5.15 13.80
CA THR A 55 -10.19 -5.31 14.71
C THR A 55 -11.29 -4.31 14.37
N GLY A 56 -12.52 -4.56 14.82
CA GLY A 56 -13.64 -3.63 14.66
C GLY A 56 -14.96 -4.30 14.27
N ASP A 57 -15.91 -3.50 13.80
CA ASP A 57 -17.17 -3.97 13.22
C ASP A 57 -17.02 -4.05 11.70
N LEU A 58 -16.49 -5.18 11.21
CA LEU A 58 -16.04 -5.36 9.83
C LEU A 58 -17.19 -5.62 8.85
N LYS A 59 -18.13 -4.66 8.79
CA LYS A 59 -19.25 -4.62 7.84
C LYS A 59 -19.47 -3.19 7.37
N VAL A 60 -20.18 -3.04 6.25
CA VAL A 60 -20.58 -1.72 5.73
C VAL A 60 -21.30 -0.91 6.82
N GLY A 61 -20.86 0.33 7.01
CA GLY A 61 -21.33 1.25 8.06
C GLY A 61 -20.69 1.03 9.43
N GLY A 62 -19.86 0.00 9.59
CA GLY A 62 -19.02 -0.21 10.76
C GLY A 62 -17.62 0.40 10.60
N SER A 63 -16.71 0.05 11.50
CA SER A 63 -15.34 0.59 11.54
C SER A 63 -14.29 -0.48 11.72
N PHE A 64 -13.04 -0.16 11.36
CA PHE A 64 -11.87 -1.00 11.54
C PHE A 64 -10.72 -0.23 12.20
N GLN A 65 -9.80 -0.97 12.82
CA GLN A 65 -8.57 -0.47 13.38
C GLN A 65 -7.44 -1.46 13.10
N LEU A 66 -6.39 -1.00 12.42
CA LEU A 66 -5.13 -1.74 12.28
C LEU A 66 -4.28 -1.52 13.53
N GLU A 67 -3.74 -2.58 14.11
CA GLU A 67 -2.93 -2.49 15.33
C GLU A 67 -1.69 -1.63 15.11
N GLY A 68 -1.51 -0.60 15.96
CA GLY A 68 -0.38 0.34 15.85
C GLY A 68 -0.42 1.28 14.64
N ASN A 69 -1.53 1.33 13.89
CA ASN A 69 -1.65 2.10 12.66
C ASN A 69 -3.03 2.77 12.52
N ALA A 70 -3.45 3.12 11.31
CA ALA A 70 -4.70 3.81 11.03
C ALA A 70 -5.93 2.91 11.24
N GLY A 71 -7.02 3.54 11.66
CA GLY A 71 -8.37 3.00 11.57
C GLY A 71 -9.23 3.80 10.60
N GLY A 72 -10.48 3.39 10.45
CA GLY A 72 -11.44 4.07 9.60
C GLY A 72 -12.80 3.38 9.56
N ASP A 73 -13.66 3.86 8.68
CA ASP A 73 -15.04 3.41 8.50
C ASP A 73 -15.18 2.67 7.17
N ILE A 74 -15.98 1.60 7.17
CA ILE A 74 -16.25 0.80 5.98
C ILE A 74 -17.44 1.41 5.23
N LEU A 75 -17.17 2.00 4.07
CA LEU A 75 -18.16 2.76 3.31
C LEU A 75 -18.90 1.86 2.31
N GLU A 76 -18.16 1.03 1.59
CA GLU A 76 -18.68 0.12 0.57
C GLU A 76 -17.93 -1.21 0.60
N CYS A 77 -18.62 -2.29 0.25
CA CYS A 77 -18.05 -3.64 0.13
C CYS A 77 -18.90 -4.47 -0.85
N ASP A 78 -18.30 -4.87 -1.98
CA ASP A 78 -18.89 -5.74 -3.00
C ASP A 78 -18.00 -6.98 -3.20
N PRO A 79 -18.13 -8.04 -2.38
CA PRO A 79 -17.29 -9.22 -2.50
C PRO A 79 -17.50 -9.98 -3.83
N PRO A 80 -16.46 -10.56 -4.44
CA PRO A 80 -15.02 -10.43 -4.13
C PRO A 80 -14.34 -9.34 -4.98
N LYS A 81 -15.04 -8.25 -5.32
CA LYS A 81 -14.60 -7.29 -6.33
C LYS A 81 -13.97 -6.04 -5.76
N SER A 82 -14.57 -5.41 -4.74
CA SER A 82 -14.04 -4.16 -4.20
C SER A 82 -14.52 -3.82 -2.81
N PHE A 83 -13.75 -2.97 -2.13
CA PHE A 83 -14.21 -2.27 -0.95
C PHE A 83 -13.67 -0.84 -0.91
N LYS A 84 -14.38 0.03 -0.20
CA LYS A 84 -14.00 1.43 0.02
C LYS A 84 -14.08 1.76 1.50
N VAL A 85 -13.04 2.38 2.03
CA VAL A 85 -12.94 2.75 3.44
C VAL A 85 -12.37 4.16 3.61
N THR A 86 -12.65 4.80 4.74
CA THR A 86 -11.79 5.90 5.19
C THR A 86 -10.50 5.34 5.79
N PHE A 87 -9.42 6.12 5.80
CA PHE A 87 -8.13 5.64 6.30
C PHE A 87 -7.37 6.74 7.06
N GLY A 88 -7.38 6.69 8.39
CA GLY A 88 -6.71 7.67 9.26
C GLY A 88 -7.44 9.00 9.40
N GLY A 89 -8.57 9.19 8.72
CA GLY A 89 -9.40 10.38 8.82
C GLY A 89 -10.48 10.43 7.74
N PRO A 90 -11.49 11.31 7.86
CA PRO A 90 -12.64 11.36 6.96
C PRO A 90 -12.29 11.86 5.55
N ASN A 91 -11.19 12.62 5.40
CA ASN A 91 -10.74 13.18 4.12
C ASN A 91 -9.69 12.29 3.41
N SER A 92 -9.55 11.05 3.86
CA SER A 92 -8.59 10.08 3.37
C SER A 92 -9.33 8.80 3.00
N LEU A 93 -9.42 8.50 1.70
CA LEU A 93 -10.21 7.41 1.16
C LEU A 93 -9.30 6.38 0.51
N LEU A 94 -9.48 5.11 0.90
CA LEU A 94 -8.81 3.96 0.30
C LEU A 94 -9.87 3.11 -0.41
N GLU A 95 -9.62 2.81 -1.68
CA GLU A 95 -10.41 1.88 -2.47
C GLU A 95 -9.52 0.78 -3.03
N LEU A 96 -9.98 -0.46 -2.90
CA LEU A 96 -9.33 -1.64 -3.42
C LEU A 96 -10.26 -2.33 -4.41
N ARG A 97 -9.77 -2.68 -5.59
CA ARG A 97 -10.51 -3.35 -6.66
C ARG A 97 -9.72 -4.57 -7.14
N LEU A 98 -10.41 -5.69 -7.34
CA LEU A 98 -9.86 -6.94 -7.86
C LEU A 98 -10.43 -7.21 -9.25
N LEU A 99 -9.53 -7.30 -10.23
CA LEU A 99 -9.84 -7.52 -11.63
C LEU A 99 -9.33 -8.90 -12.04
N PRO A 100 -10.18 -9.79 -12.61
CA PRO A 100 -9.71 -11.07 -13.12
C PRO A 100 -8.66 -10.88 -14.23
N GLY A 101 -7.52 -11.55 -14.10
CA GLY A 101 -6.45 -11.57 -15.08
C GLY A 101 -6.51 -12.77 -16.03
N ALA A 102 -5.45 -12.96 -16.82
CA ALA A 102 -5.31 -14.15 -17.65
C ALA A 102 -4.87 -15.36 -16.81
N GLY A 103 -5.47 -16.54 -17.04
CA GLY A 103 -5.23 -17.71 -16.21
C GLY A 103 -5.76 -17.53 -14.78
N ALA A 104 -5.19 -18.25 -13.82
CA ALA A 104 -5.50 -18.09 -12.40
C ALA A 104 -4.72 -16.89 -11.83
N SER A 105 -5.05 -15.68 -12.29
CA SER A 105 -4.43 -14.45 -11.80
C SER A 105 -5.45 -13.34 -11.54
N THR A 106 -5.06 -12.41 -10.67
CA THR A 106 -5.85 -11.25 -10.27
C THR A 106 -4.98 -10.01 -10.32
N GLU A 107 -5.44 -8.97 -10.99
CA GLU A 107 -4.88 -7.62 -10.86
C GLU A 107 -5.58 -6.91 -9.70
N LEU A 108 -4.82 -6.54 -8.70
CA LEU A 108 -5.25 -5.69 -7.60
C LEU A 108 -4.93 -4.24 -7.96
N GLU A 109 -5.94 -3.39 -7.90
CA GLU A 109 -5.84 -1.95 -8.00
C GLU A 109 -6.13 -1.33 -6.63
N LEU A 110 -5.18 -0.54 -6.12
CA LEU A 110 -5.29 0.21 -4.87
C LEU A 110 -5.26 1.69 -5.20
N GLU A 111 -6.31 2.41 -4.82
CA GLU A 111 -6.41 3.86 -4.96
C GLU A 111 -6.52 4.50 -3.58
N HIS A 112 -5.62 5.42 -3.26
CA HIS A 112 -5.65 6.16 -2.00
C HIS A 112 -5.67 7.66 -2.29
N SER A 113 -6.79 8.32 -1.95
CA SER A 113 -6.99 9.76 -2.14
C SER A 113 -6.96 10.50 -0.80
N MET A 114 -6.11 11.52 -0.71
CA MET A 114 -5.94 12.37 0.49
C MET A 114 -6.32 13.80 0.15
N GLY A 115 -7.41 14.31 0.75
CA GLY A 115 -7.87 15.68 0.55
C GLY A 115 -6.98 16.74 1.20
N GLU A 116 -6.28 16.37 2.28
CA GLU A 116 -5.34 17.23 3.02
C GLU A 116 -4.00 16.50 3.10
N ALA A 117 -3.28 16.45 1.98
CA ALA A 117 -2.03 15.71 1.93
C ALA A 117 -0.97 16.36 2.85
N PRO A 118 -0.13 15.58 3.56
CA PRO A 118 0.80 16.12 4.55
C PRO A 118 2.00 16.90 3.97
N ALA A 119 2.10 16.98 2.64
CA ALA A 119 3.12 17.75 1.93
C ALA A 119 2.56 18.40 0.65
N PRO A 120 3.21 19.46 0.14
CA PRO A 120 2.75 20.20 -1.02
C PRO A 120 2.68 19.36 -2.30
N GLY A 121 1.67 19.61 -3.13
CA GLY A 121 1.54 18.97 -4.44
C GLY A 121 1.49 17.45 -4.36
N GLY A 122 1.95 16.76 -5.40
CA GLY A 122 2.03 15.29 -5.41
C GLY A 122 3.03 14.68 -4.42
N SER A 123 3.90 15.48 -3.78
CA SER A 123 4.88 14.96 -2.82
C SER A 123 4.24 14.29 -1.60
N GLY A 124 2.97 14.62 -1.30
CA GLY A 124 2.16 13.95 -0.30
C GLY A 124 1.98 12.44 -0.53
N ALA A 125 2.15 11.94 -1.76
CA ALA A 125 2.13 10.51 -2.06
C ALA A 125 3.14 9.70 -1.22
N LEU A 126 4.27 10.30 -0.82
CA LEU A 126 5.31 9.65 -0.02
C LEU A 126 4.90 9.31 1.42
N TRP A 127 3.76 9.83 1.91
CA TRP A 127 3.23 9.48 3.24
C TRP A 127 2.50 8.14 3.28
N VAL A 128 1.99 7.68 2.13
CA VAL A 128 1.18 6.45 2.06
C VAL A 128 1.77 5.43 1.09
N GLY A 129 2.34 5.89 -0.02
CA GLY A 129 2.83 5.03 -1.11
C GLY A 129 3.81 3.95 -0.66
N PRO A 130 4.94 4.30 -0.03
CA PRO A 130 5.91 3.30 0.43
C PRO A 130 5.32 2.30 1.45
N GLY A 131 4.40 2.75 2.32
CA GLY A 131 3.67 1.88 3.24
C GLY A 131 2.80 0.85 2.51
N TRP A 132 2.10 1.27 1.45
CA TRP A 132 1.33 0.36 0.61
C TRP A 132 2.21 -0.60 -0.18
N ASP A 133 3.39 -0.19 -0.63
CA ASP A 133 4.36 -1.10 -1.25
C ASP A 133 4.77 -2.23 -0.32
N GLY A 134 4.97 -1.94 0.97
CA GLY A 134 5.21 -2.96 1.98
C GLY A 134 4.02 -3.93 2.14
N GLY A 135 2.79 -3.40 2.15
CA GLY A 135 1.56 -4.21 2.17
C GLY A 135 1.43 -5.12 0.95
N LEU A 136 1.64 -4.59 -0.25
CA LEU A 136 1.57 -5.36 -1.50
C LEU A 136 2.65 -6.44 -1.57
N LEU A 137 3.86 -6.18 -1.04
CA LEU A 137 4.92 -7.17 -0.87
C LEU A 137 4.48 -8.29 0.07
N GLY A 138 3.97 -7.95 1.26
CA GLY A 138 3.48 -8.93 2.23
C GLY A 138 2.41 -9.84 1.64
N LEU A 139 1.43 -9.27 0.94
CA LEU A 139 0.38 -10.04 0.27
C LEU A 139 0.95 -10.97 -0.80
N ALA A 140 1.99 -10.54 -1.53
CA ALA A 140 2.56 -11.36 -2.58
C ALA A 140 3.29 -12.59 -2.04
N LEU A 141 4.12 -12.39 -1.01
CA LEU A 141 4.81 -13.48 -0.32
C LEU A 141 3.80 -14.44 0.32
N TYR A 142 2.67 -13.93 0.80
CA TYR A 142 1.59 -14.74 1.36
C TYR A 142 0.93 -15.61 0.28
N VAL A 143 0.52 -14.99 -0.83
CA VAL A 143 -0.19 -15.67 -1.93
C VAL A 143 0.71 -16.70 -2.62
N SER A 144 2.01 -16.41 -2.80
CA SER A 144 2.95 -17.37 -3.39
C SER A 144 3.38 -18.48 -2.42
N GLY A 145 3.00 -18.40 -1.15
CA GLY A 145 3.38 -19.37 -0.12
C GLY A 145 4.85 -19.26 0.31
N GLU A 146 5.48 -18.12 0.05
CA GLU A 146 6.88 -17.84 0.40
C GLU A 146 7.05 -17.31 1.84
N LEU A 147 5.95 -16.90 2.50
CA LEU A 147 6.00 -16.55 3.93
C LEU A 147 6.20 -17.80 4.81
N PRO A 148 7.16 -17.76 5.76
CA PRO A 148 7.25 -18.76 6.82
C PRO A 148 5.95 -18.91 7.62
N ALA A 149 5.66 -20.12 8.11
CA ALA A 149 4.44 -20.39 8.85
C ALA A 149 4.33 -19.62 10.18
N ASP A 150 5.48 -19.28 10.77
CA ASP A 150 5.65 -18.51 12.00
C ASP A 150 6.08 -17.06 11.74
N ALA A 151 5.96 -16.58 10.50
CA ALA A 151 6.29 -15.20 10.16
C ALA A 151 5.44 -14.22 10.98
N ASP A 152 6.12 -13.24 11.57
CA ASP A 152 5.51 -12.07 12.18
C ASP A 152 5.65 -10.89 11.18
N PRO A 153 4.54 -10.39 10.60
CA PRO A 153 4.59 -9.30 9.63
C PRO A 153 5.26 -8.03 10.15
N VAL A 154 5.13 -7.73 11.45
CA VAL A 154 5.74 -6.55 12.07
C VAL A 154 7.25 -6.72 12.17
N GLN A 155 7.72 -7.90 12.57
CA GLN A 155 9.16 -8.19 12.61
C GLN A 155 9.76 -8.20 11.20
N MET A 156 9.06 -8.79 10.23
CA MET A 156 9.49 -8.85 8.83
C MET A 156 9.62 -7.44 8.23
N ALA A 157 8.66 -6.54 8.50
CA ALA A 157 8.68 -5.15 8.04
C ALA A 157 9.90 -4.36 8.54
N ASN A 158 10.52 -4.80 9.65
CA ASN A 158 11.72 -4.18 10.24
C ASN A 158 13.01 -4.97 9.95
N SER A 159 12.96 -5.99 9.09
CA SER A 159 14.14 -6.77 8.71
C SER A 159 15.05 -5.97 7.76
N PRO A 160 16.37 -6.24 7.75
CA PRO A 160 17.30 -5.58 6.82
C PRO A 160 16.88 -5.70 5.35
N GLU A 161 16.36 -6.87 4.95
CA GLU A 161 15.93 -7.13 3.58
C GLU A 161 14.73 -6.26 3.18
N VAL A 162 13.78 -6.02 4.09
CA VAL A 162 12.63 -5.13 3.83
C VAL A 162 13.03 -3.66 3.92
N ILE A 163 14.02 -3.30 4.74
CA ILE A 163 14.60 -1.95 4.77
C ILE A 163 15.25 -1.63 3.41
N ASP A 164 16.01 -2.56 2.84
CA ASP A 164 16.60 -2.41 1.50
C ASP A 164 15.50 -2.29 0.41
N TYR A 165 14.43 -3.10 0.50
CA TYR A 165 13.26 -2.97 -0.38
C TYR A 165 12.61 -1.58 -0.26
N ASN A 166 12.43 -1.10 0.97
CA ASN A 166 11.81 0.17 1.26
C ASN A 166 12.60 1.35 0.70
N GLU A 167 13.94 1.29 0.72
CA GLU A 167 14.77 2.29 0.05
C GLU A 167 14.43 2.36 -1.45
N GLN A 168 14.40 1.21 -2.13
CA GLN A 168 14.07 1.15 -3.56
C GLN A 168 12.63 1.59 -3.83
N SER A 169 11.70 1.30 -2.92
CA SER A 169 10.32 1.76 -2.98
C SER A 169 10.24 3.28 -2.96
N VAL A 170 10.92 3.94 -2.01
CA VAL A 170 10.95 5.41 -1.94
C VAL A 170 11.55 6.00 -3.22
N ARG A 171 12.62 5.42 -3.76
CA ARG A 171 13.21 5.84 -5.04
C ARG A 171 12.23 5.69 -6.21
N ALA A 172 11.47 4.60 -6.28
CA ALA A 172 10.43 4.41 -7.29
C ALA A 172 9.29 5.44 -7.16
N TRP A 173 8.91 5.81 -5.94
CA TRP A 173 7.93 6.87 -5.70
C TRP A 173 8.42 8.25 -6.13
N ILE A 174 9.71 8.56 -5.95
CA ILE A 174 10.30 9.80 -6.46
C ILE A 174 10.10 9.92 -7.97
N GLU A 175 10.38 8.84 -8.71
CA GLU A 175 10.19 8.83 -10.17
C GLU A 175 8.71 8.97 -10.57
N ALA A 176 7.79 8.28 -9.88
CA ALA A 176 6.35 8.39 -10.14
C ALA A 176 5.82 9.80 -9.86
N ILE A 177 6.24 10.43 -8.76
CA ILE A 177 5.85 11.79 -8.41
C ILE A 177 6.43 12.78 -9.41
N ARG A 178 7.71 12.64 -9.79
CA ARG A 178 8.33 13.49 -10.81
C ARG A 178 7.60 13.39 -12.14
N ALA A 179 7.25 12.18 -12.57
CA ALA A 179 6.50 11.94 -13.81
C ALA A 179 5.10 12.56 -13.79
N SER A 180 4.45 12.67 -12.62
CA SER A 180 3.14 13.31 -12.48
C SER A 180 3.16 14.82 -12.80
N GLY A 181 4.30 15.49 -12.61
CA GLY A 181 4.41 16.95 -12.78
C GLY A 181 3.55 17.76 -11.78
N THR A 182 3.18 17.17 -10.64
CA THR A 182 2.23 17.78 -9.69
C THR A 182 2.88 18.45 -8.47
N THR A 183 4.21 18.55 -8.43
CA THR A 183 4.97 19.18 -7.35
C THR A 183 6.28 19.79 -7.86
N THR A 184 6.91 20.66 -7.06
CA THR A 184 8.27 21.14 -7.36
C THR A 184 9.33 20.10 -6.96
N GLU A 185 10.53 20.18 -7.55
CA GLU A 185 11.65 19.29 -7.17
C GLU A 185 12.06 19.53 -5.71
N ASP A 186 12.05 20.77 -5.21
CA ASP A 186 12.40 21.09 -3.83
C ASP A 186 11.42 20.46 -2.82
N ASP A 187 10.11 20.53 -3.10
CA ASP A 187 9.08 19.88 -2.27
C ASP A 187 9.24 18.35 -2.31
N LEU A 188 9.49 17.78 -3.49
CA LEU A 188 9.70 16.35 -3.68
C LEU A 188 10.91 15.85 -2.87
N LEU A 189 12.07 16.49 -3.00
CA LEU A 189 13.28 16.06 -2.29
C LEU A 189 13.14 16.26 -0.77
N SER A 190 12.39 17.26 -0.32
CA SER A 190 12.09 17.47 1.10
C SER A 190 11.21 16.34 1.66
N ALA A 191 10.13 15.99 0.96
CA ALA A 191 9.29 14.85 1.32
C ALA A 191 10.04 13.52 1.26
N ALA A 192 10.88 13.32 0.26
CA ALA A 192 11.66 12.09 0.07
C ALA A 192 12.62 11.82 1.23
N LYS A 193 13.29 12.87 1.76
CA LYS A 193 14.15 12.74 2.95
C LYS A 193 13.38 12.26 4.17
N ILE A 194 12.18 12.80 4.38
CA ILE A 194 11.32 12.38 5.49
C ILE A 194 10.91 10.91 5.30
N SER A 195 10.48 10.54 4.10
CA SER A 195 10.10 9.17 3.76
C SER A 195 11.26 8.18 3.94
N LEU A 196 12.46 8.49 3.44
CA LEU A 196 13.65 7.67 3.68
C LEU A 196 13.96 7.54 5.17
N SER A 197 13.92 8.63 5.94
CA SER A 197 14.18 8.57 7.39
C SER A 197 13.22 7.65 8.15
N GLN A 198 11.99 7.48 7.64
CA GLN A 198 10.99 6.59 8.21
C GLN A 198 11.15 5.14 7.78
N TYR A 199 11.45 4.90 6.49
CA TYR A 199 11.37 3.57 5.89
C TYR A 199 12.74 2.90 5.65
N ALA A 200 13.80 3.70 5.53
CA ALA A 200 15.19 3.27 5.31
C ALA A 200 16.17 4.30 5.95
N PRO A 201 16.26 4.35 7.29
CA PRO A 201 16.89 5.46 8.01
C PRO A 201 18.39 5.67 7.75
N ASP A 202 19.09 4.63 7.28
CA ASP A 202 20.52 4.69 6.94
C ASP A 202 20.78 5.06 5.46
N ALA A 203 19.73 5.20 4.65
CA ALA A 203 19.85 5.51 3.23
C ALA A 203 19.98 7.02 2.97
N GLU A 204 20.83 7.38 2.01
CA GLU A 204 20.98 8.74 1.50
C GLU A 204 20.17 8.93 0.22
N LEU A 205 19.64 10.16 0.02
CA LEU A 205 18.84 10.51 -1.16
C LEU A 205 19.69 10.55 -2.44
#